data_AF-N8UPP6-F1
#
_entry.id   AF-N8UPP6-F1
#
_cell.length_a   1.000
_cell.length_b   1.000
_cell.length_c   1.000
_cell.angle_alpha   90.00
_cell.angle_beta   90.00
_cell.angle_gamma   90.00
#
_symmetry.space_group_name_H-M   'P 1'
#
loop_
_entity.id
_entity.type
_entity.pdbx_description
1 polymer ?
#
loop_
_entity_poly.entity_id
_entity_poly.type
_entity_poly.pdbx_seq_one_letter_code
_entity_poly.pdbx_strand_id
1 'polypeptide(L)'
;MKFLPPENEWPLRMARPVKSNSKEVVPQIEILIERVVLETAIPKEVLLRKKWLNAIYEHVVFHLDEQDLPNYLLGWRYEILTRPLIELLRQDIEYLGTQMKISQ
;
A
#
# COMPACT_ATOMS: atom_id res chain seq x y z
N MET A 1 7.55 -25.99 30.42
CA MET A 1 6.55 -25.90 29.34
C MET A 1 6.15 -24.45 29.17
N LYS A 2 6.22 -23.89 27.97
CA LYS A 2 5.75 -22.52 27.69
C LYS A 2 4.22 -22.57 27.62
N PHE A 3 3.56 -22.01 28.62
CA PHE A 3 2.11 -21.78 28.62
C PHE A 3 1.81 -20.72 27.57
N LEU A 4 1.30 -21.15 26.42
CA LEU A 4 0.67 -20.22 25.47
C LEU A 4 -0.80 -20.08 25.88
N PRO A 5 -1.35 -18.85 25.87
CA PRO A 5 -2.78 -18.66 26.10
C PRO A 5 -3.61 -19.37 25.03
N PRO A 6 -4.88 -19.72 25.32
CA PRO A 6 -5.80 -20.30 24.35
C PRO A 6 -5.96 -19.40 23.10
N GLU A 7 -6.22 -20.02 21.94
CA GLU A 7 -6.21 -19.35 20.62
C GLU A 7 -7.16 -18.15 20.51
N ASN A 8 -8.21 -18.11 21.34
CA ASN A 8 -9.17 -17.01 21.41
C ASN A 8 -8.64 -15.75 22.11
N GLU A 9 -7.55 -15.85 22.87
CA GLU A 9 -6.88 -14.72 23.51
C GLU A 9 -5.71 -14.20 22.67
N TRP A 10 -5.50 -14.76 21.47
CA TRP A 10 -4.44 -14.29 20.60
C TRP A 10 -4.82 -12.96 19.94
N PRO A 11 -3.86 -12.05 19.77
CA PRO A 11 -4.11 -10.81 19.05
C PRO A 11 -4.50 -11.09 17.60
N LEU A 12 -5.22 -10.14 16.99
CA LEU A 12 -5.60 -10.21 15.58
C LEU A 12 -4.38 -10.49 14.70
N ARG A 13 -4.55 -11.41 13.74
CA ARG A 13 -3.49 -11.75 12.78
C ARG A 13 -3.15 -10.51 11.95
N MET A 14 -1.86 -10.20 11.87
CA MET A 14 -1.36 -9.13 11.01
C MET A 14 -1.70 -9.43 9.55
N ALA A 15 -2.06 -8.38 8.81
CA ALA A 15 -2.30 -8.47 7.38
C ALA A 15 -1.03 -8.98 6.66
N ARG A 16 -1.20 -9.91 5.72
CA ARG A 16 -0.06 -10.38 4.93
C ARG A 16 0.33 -9.29 3.92
N PRO A 17 1.64 -9.11 3.64
CA PRO A 17 2.07 -8.17 2.64
C PRO A 17 1.54 -8.58 1.26
N VAL A 18 1.07 -7.59 0.49
CA VAL A 18 0.62 -7.79 -0.89
C VAL A 18 1.76 -8.40 -1.70
N LYS A 19 1.51 -9.57 -2.30
CA LYS A 19 2.53 -10.31 -3.07
C LYS A 19 2.63 -9.81 -4.51
N SER A 20 1.53 -9.37 -5.11
CA SER A 20 1.49 -8.76 -6.43
C SER A 20 0.23 -7.93 -6.59
N ASN A 21 0.34 -6.84 -7.35
CA ASN A 21 -0.79 -6.08 -7.84
C ASN A 21 -1.36 -6.75 -9.09
N SER A 22 -2.60 -6.42 -9.44
CA SER A 22 -3.21 -6.91 -10.66
C SER A 22 -2.35 -6.52 -11.86
N LYS A 23 -2.33 -7.39 -12.88
CA LYS A 23 -1.54 -7.18 -14.11
C LYS A 23 -1.89 -5.89 -14.84
N GLU A 24 -3.07 -5.32 -14.60
CA GLU A 24 -3.56 -4.09 -15.23
C GLU A 24 -3.10 -2.82 -14.52
N VAL A 25 -2.92 -2.86 -13.20
CA VAL A 25 -2.53 -1.70 -12.39
C VAL A 25 -1.01 -1.53 -12.30
N VAL A 26 -0.24 -2.63 -12.31
CA VAL A 26 1.24 -2.58 -12.35
C VAL A 26 1.79 -1.62 -13.43
N PRO A 27 1.40 -1.75 -14.71
CA PRO A 27 1.95 -0.86 -15.75
C PRO A 27 1.54 0.60 -15.54
N GLN A 28 0.33 0.86 -15.02
CA GLN A 28 -0.11 2.23 -14.77
C GLN A 28 0.64 2.88 -13.60
N ILE A 29 0.97 2.10 -12.56
CA ILE A 29 1.83 2.54 -11.45
C ILE A 29 3.23 2.90 -11.98
N GLU A 30 3.83 2.04 -12.81
CA GLU A 30 5.15 2.32 -13.38
C GLU A 30 5.13 3.60 -14.25
N ILE A 31 4.11 3.79 -15.09
CA ILE A 31 3.95 5.02 -15.89
C ILE A 31 3.81 6.26 -15.00
N LEU A 32 3.00 6.18 -13.93
CA LEU A 32 2.84 7.27 -12.96
C LEU A 32 4.18 7.61 -12.30
N ILE A 33 4.93 6.60 -11.86
CA ILE A 33 6.24 6.78 -11.24
C ILE A 33 7.20 7.41 -12.24
N GLU A 34 7.30 6.90 -13.46
CA GLU A 34 8.19 7.46 -14.50
C GLU A 34 7.87 8.92 -14.78
N ARG A 35 6.58 9.27 -14.87
CA ARG A 35 6.15 10.67 -15.03
C ARG A 35 6.62 11.54 -13.87
N VAL A 36 6.42 11.10 -12.63
CA VAL A 36 6.86 11.85 -11.45
C VAL A 36 8.38 11.95 -11.39
N VAL A 37 9.12 10.91 -11.79
CA VAL A 37 10.58 10.93 -11.90
C VAL A 37 11.01 11.99 -12.91
N LEU A 38 10.36 12.08 -14.07
CA LEU A 38 10.65 13.09 -15.10
C LEU A 38 10.34 14.51 -14.62
N GLU A 39 9.22 14.71 -13.92
CA GLU A 39 8.81 16.03 -13.42
C GLU A 39 9.68 16.52 -12.26
N THR A 40 10.13 15.62 -11.38
CA THR A 40 10.85 16.00 -10.15
C THR A 40 12.37 15.79 -10.24
N ALA A 41 12.85 15.06 -11.25
CA ALA A 41 14.21 14.54 -11.35
C ALA A 41 14.64 13.65 -10.15
N ILE A 42 13.68 13.15 -9.37
CA ILE A 42 13.97 12.30 -8.20
C ILE A 42 13.86 10.83 -8.59
N PRO A 43 14.85 9.97 -8.26
CA PRO A 43 14.81 8.56 -8.61
C PRO A 43 13.64 7.82 -7.98
N LYS A 44 13.11 6.81 -8.69
CA LYS A 44 12.02 5.95 -8.20
C LYS A 44 12.28 5.32 -6.82
N GLU A 45 13.55 5.02 -6.51
CA GLU A 45 13.97 4.42 -5.24
C GLU A 45 13.79 5.35 -4.03
N VAL A 46 13.82 6.65 -4.29
CA VAL A 46 13.58 7.72 -3.32
C VAL A 46 12.09 8.04 -3.24
N LEU A 47 11.37 7.96 -4.37
CA LEU A 47 9.92 8.21 -4.44
C LEU A 47 9.10 7.09 -3.80
N LEU A 48 9.46 5.83 -4.09
CA LEU A 48 8.68 4.67 -3.72
C LEU A 48 9.57 3.53 -3.21
N ARG A 49 9.47 3.25 -1.92
CA ARG A 49 10.05 2.05 -1.30
C ARG A 49 8.96 1.02 -1.04
N LYS A 50 9.32 -0.27 -1.07
CA LYS A 50 8.40 -1.38 -0.76
C LYS A 50 7.64 -1.20 0.55
N LYS A 51 8.30 -0.67 1.60
CA LYS A 51 7.67 -0.36 2.89
C LYS A 51 6.53 0.67 2.75
N TRP A 52 6.72 1.69 1.92
CA TRP A 52 5.74 2.76 1.72
C TRP A 52 4.57 2.27 0.88
N LEU A 53 4.87 1.48 -0.15
CA LEU A 53 3.86 0.85 -1.00
C LEU A 53 2.93 -0.07 -0.18
N ASN A 54 3.49 -0.87 0.74
CA ASN A 54 2.68 -1.67 1.66
C ASN A 54 1.76 -0.82 2.53
N ALA A 55 2.24 0.30 3.08
CA ALA A 55 1.42 1.20 3.88
C ALA A 55 0.26 1.81 3.07
N ILE A 56 0.50 2.11 1.79
CA ILE A 56 -0.56 2.58 0.87
C ILE A 56 -1.57 1.46 0.59
N TYR A 57 -1.13 0.22 0.40
CA TYR A 57 -2.05 -0.91 0.25
C TYR A 57 -2.91 -1.15 1.47
N GLU A 58 -2.32 -1.13 2.66
CA GLU A 58 -3.06 -1.24 3.92
C GLU A 58 -4.10 -0.12 4.00
N HIS A 59 -3.70 1.13 3.76
CA HIS A 59 -4.62 2.26 3.74
C HIS A 59 -5.78 2.07 2.75
N VAL A 60 -5.50 1.64 1.52
CA VAL A 60 -6.53 1.41 0.49
C VAL A 60 -7.45 0.24 0.86
N VAL A 61 -6.90 -0.91 1.28
CA VAL A 61 -7.66 -2.15 1.53
C VAL A 61 -8.49 -2.08 2.82
N PHE A 62 -7.98 -1.40 3.84
CA PHE A 62 -8.67 -1.22 5.11
C PHE A 62 -9.55 0.04 5.13
N HIS A 63 -9.64 0.78 4.02
CA HIS A 63 -10.38 2.04 3.91
C HIS A 63 -10.06 3.01 5.05
N LEU A 64 -8.77 3.10 5.41
CA LEU A 64 -8.31 3.98 6.46
C LEU A 64 -8.44 5.43 6.02
N ASP A 65 -8.49 6.35 6.98
CA ASP A 65 -8.50 7.78 6.67
C ASP A 65 -7.11 8.20 6.17
N GLU A 66 -7.05 9.27 5.39
CA GLU A 66 -5.76 9.79 4.87
C GLU A 66 -4.81 10.17 6.02
N GLN A 67 -5.35 10.48 7.19
CA GLN A 67 -4.60 10.78 8.41
C GLN A 67 -3.88 9.57 9.03
N ASP A 68 -4.28 8.34 8.66
CA ASP A 68 -3.61 7.11 9.10
C ASP A 68 -2.37 6.78 8.26
N LEU A 69 -2.18 7.47 7.13
CA LEU A 69 -0.96 7.32 6.34
C LEU A 69 0.23 7.90 7.11
N PRO A 70 1.40 7.25 7.03
CA PRO A 70 2.60 7.78 7.66
C PRO A 70 2.92 9.20 7.18
N ASN A 71 3.27 10.09 8.11
CA ASN A 71 3.58 11.52 7.84
C ASN A 71 4.54 11.75 6.66
N TYR A 72 5.46 10.81 6.42
CA TYR A 72 6.40 10.92 5.31
C TYR A 72 5.70 10.84 3.94
N LEU A 73 4.58 10.13 3.81
CA LEU A 73 3.75 10.05 2.59
C LEU A 73 2.79 11.24 2.44
N LEU A 74 2.46 11.92 3.54
CA LEU A 74 1.58 13.10 3.58
C LEU A 74 2.30 14.43 3.28
N GLY A 75 3.61 14.39 3.04
CA GLY A 75 4.40 15.58 2.74
C GLY A 75 4.28 16.04 1.28
N TRP A 76 5.33 16.67 0.77
CA TRP A 76 5.37 17.23 -0.60
C TRP A 76 5.08 16.20 -1.72
N ARG A 77 5.38 14.92 -1.49
CA ARG A 77 5.11 13.85 -2.46
C ARG A 77 3.64 13.44 -2.54
N TYR A 78 2.82 13.90 -1.60
CA TYR A 78 1.44 13.46 -1.46
C TYR A 78 0.64 13.78 -2.72
N GLU A 79 0.65 15.05 -3.12
CA GLU A 79 -0.11 15.56 -4.26
C GLU A 79 0.36 14.98 -5.59
N ILE A 80 1.67 14.75 -5.75
CA ILE A 80 2.26 14.32 -7.03
C ILE A 80 2.27 12.80 -7.21
N LEU A 81 2.33 12.03 -6.12
CA LEU A 81 2.55 10.58 -6.15
C LEU A 81 1.53 9.83 -5.30
N THR A 82 1.43 10.14 -4.01
CA THR A 82 0.65 9.31 -3.08
C THR A 82 -0.83 9.35 -3.39
N ARG A 83 -1.41 10.52 -3.62
CA ARG A 83 -2.81 10.71 -3.98
C ARG A 83 -3.18 10.03 -5.32
N PRO A 84 -2.50 10.28 -6.45
CA PRO A 84 -2.84 9.60 -7.71
C PRO A 84 -2.62 8.09 -7.63
N LEU A 85 -1.63 7.63 -6.84
CA LEU A 85 -1.41 6.21 -6.60
C LEU A 85 -2.56 5.58 -5.80
N ILE A 86 -3.07 6.26 -4.76
CA ILE A 86 -4.24 5.79 -3.99
C ILE A 86 -5.47 5.69 -4.90
N GLU A 87 -5.74 6.69 -5.72
CA GLU A 87 -6.88 6.68 -6.66
C GLU A 87 -6.79 5.51 -7.63
N LEU A 88 -5.60 5.23 -8.15
CA LEU A 88 -5.35 4.12 -9.05
C LEU A 88 -5.50 2.75 -8.36
N LEU A 89 -5.02 2.62 -7.12
CA LEU A 89 -5.16 1.41 -6.34
C LEU A 89 -6.60 1.15 -5.87
N ARG A 90 -7.40 2.20 -5.69
CA ARG A 90 -8.83 2.08 -5.38
C ARG A 90 -9.61 1.41 -6.52
N GLN A 91 -9.15 1.53 -7.77
CA GLN A 91 -9.78 0.83 -8.91
C GLN A 91 -9.64 -0.71 -8.79
N ASP A 92 -8.60 -1.18 -8.12
CA ASP A 92 -8.25 -2.59 -7.94
C ASP A 92 -8.42 -3.08 -6.50
N ILE A 93 -9.21 -2.36 -5.71
CA ILE A 93 -9.37 -2.63 -4.28
C ILE A 93 -9.88 -4.04 -3.99
N GLU A 94 -10.72 -4.61 -4.86
CA GLU A 94 -11.24 -5.97 -4.72
C GLU A 94 -10.13 -7.02 -4.86
N TYR A 95 -9.22 -6.84 -5.83
CA TYR A 95 -8.07 -7.73 -6.02
C TYR A 95 -7.05 -7.60 -4.89
N LEU A 96 -6.75 -6.37 -4.47
CA LEU A 96 -5.84 -6.11 -3.35
C LEU A 96 -6.41 -6.66 -2.03
N GLY A 97 -7.69 -6.45 -1.79
CA GLY A 97 -8.42 -6.99 -0.65
C GLY A 97 -8.41 -8.51 -0.66
N THR A 98 -8.58 -9.14 -1.82
CA THR A 98 -8.47 -10.59 -1.99
C THR A 98 -7.07 -11.10 -1.61
N GLN A 99 -5.99 -10.42 -2.02
CA GLN A 99 -4.62 -10.81 -1.63
C GLN A 99 -4.31 -10.63 -0.14
N MET A 100 -4.89 -9.62 0.52
CA MET A 100 -4.63 -9.32 1.94
C MET A 100 -5.60 -10.04 2.90
N LYS A 101 -6.85 -10.29 2.46
CA LYS A 101 -7.94 -10.91 3.24
C LYS A 101 -8.08 -12.41 3.00
N ILE A 102 -7.56 -13.00 1.90
CA ILE A 102 -7.54 -14.47 1.75
C ILE A 102 -6.49 -15.08 2.70
N SER A 103 -6.92 -15.32 3.93
CA SER A 103 -6.72 -16.57 4.66
C SER A 103 -7.81 -16.61 5.72
N GLN A 104 -9.07 -16.82 5.29
CA GLN A 104 -10.02 -17.54 6.14
C GLN A 104 -9.52 -18.97 6.31
#